data_AF-A0A924E3K0-F1
#
_entry.id   AF-A0A924E3K0-F1
#
_cell.length_a   1.000
_cell.length_b   1.000
_cell.length_c   1.000
_cell.angle_alpha   90.00
_cell.angle_beta   90.00
_cell.angle_gamma   90.00
#
_symmetry.space_group_name_H-M   'P 1'
#
loop_
_entity.id
_entity.type
_entity.pdbx_description
1 polymer ?
#
loop_
_entity_poly.entity_id
_entity_poly.type
_entity_poly.pdbx_seq_one_letter_code
_entity_poly.pdbx_strand_id
1 'polypeptide(L)'
;MTGYDAVTHLAALVRQGSRAAHLATSGEGTRTVASAAAAAGVQRFVHVSSMAVYRDFVDLRRESAPPGPANAYGLGKLLGEQMLQAVAAASD
;
A
#
# COMPACT_ATOMS: atom_id res chain seq x y z
N MET A 1 5.96 17.55 -3.33
CA MET A 1 6.93 16.64 -3.95
C MET A 1 7.31 17.15 -5.35
N THR A 2 7.90 18.34 -5.44
CA THR A 2 8.14 19.01 -6.74
C THR A 2 9.37 18.45 -7.45
N GLY A 3 9.30 18.31 -8.79
CA GLY A 3 10.43 17.91 -9.63
C GLY A 3 10.64 16.40 -9.80
N TYR A 4 9.67 15.56 -9.39
CA TYR A 4 9.74 14.11 -9.56
C TYR A 4 8.73 13.61 -10.58
N ASP A 5 9.18 12.76 -11.50
CA ASP A 5 8.29 12.11 -12.48
C ASP A 5 7.59 10.86 -11.88
N ALA A 6 8.22 10.24 -10.87
CA ALA A 6 7.74 9.02 -10.26
C ALA A 6 8.11 8.90 -8.76
N VAL A 7 7.33 8.09 -8.03
CA VAL A 7 7.58 7.70 -6.64
C VAL A 7 7.61 6.18 -6.55
N THR A 8 8.65 5.62 -5.92
CA THR A 8 8.71 4.20 -5.55
C THR A 8 8.62 4.08 -4.03
N HIS A 9 7.47 3.63 -3.53
CA HIS A 9 7.16 3.65 -2.11
C HIS A 9 7.47 2.32 -1.44
N LEU A 10 8.66 2.24 -0.83
CA LEU A 10 9.14 1.08 -0.06
C LEU A 10 8.88 1.22 1.45
N ALA A 11 8.55 2.41 1.93
CA ALA A 11 8.37 2.67 3.35
C ALA A 11 7.19 1.86 3.89
N ALA A 12 7.46 1.01 4.88
CA ALA A 12 6.46 0.19 5.55
C ALA A 12 6.97 -0.27 6.90
N LEU A 13 6.05 -0.55 7.81
CA LEU A 13 6.35 -1.27 9.04
C LEU A 13 6.24 -2.78 8.76
N VAL A 14 7.33 -3.53 8.90
CA VAL A 14 7.40 -4.93 8.42
C VAL A 14 7.35 -5.97 9.56
N ARG A 15 8.23 -5.88 10.57
CA ARG A 15 8.40 -6.96 11.58
C ARG A 15 7.95 -6.60 12.99
N GLN A 16 7.68 -5.33 13.28
CA GLN A 16 7.52 -4.81 14.63
C GLN A 16 6.28 -3.93 14.72
N GLY A 17 5.66 -3.87 15.89
CA GLY A 17 4.58 -2.94 16.18
C GLY A 17 3.19 -3.57 16.25
N SER A 18 2.24 -2.80 16.78
CA SER A 18 0.85 -3.21 16.93
C SER A 18 0.12 -3.21 15.59
N ARG A 19 -1.07 -3.84 15.54
CA ARG A 19 -1.98 -3.71 14.39
C ARG A 19 -2.25 -2.25 14.05
N ALA A 20 -2.50 -1.40 15.05
CA ALA A 20 -2.73 0.03 14.85
C ALA A 20 -1.52 0.70 14.20
N ALA A 21 -0.29 0.36 14.62
CA ALA A 21 0.92 0.89 14.01
C ALA A 21 1.08 0.48 12.54
N HIS A 22 0.77 -0.77 12.19
CA HIS A 22 0.80 -1.21 10.78
C HIS A 22 -0.21 -0.47 9.91
N LEU A 23 -1.46 -0.30 10.40
CA LEU A 23 -2.49 0.42 9.68
C LEU A 23 -2.14 1.91 9.51
N ALA A 24 -1.61 2.55 10.57
CA ALA A 24 -1.19 3.93 10.53
C ALA A 24 0.03 4.15 9.61
N THR A 25 1.09 3.38 9.80
CA THR A 25 2.34 3.59 9.05
C THR A 25 2.25 3.10 7.62
N SER A 26 1.72 1.90 7.39
CA SER A 26 1.76 1.28 6.05
C SER A 26 0.49 1.54 5.23
N GLY A 27 -0.66 1.67 5.90
CA GLY A 27 -1.93 2.00 5.23
C GLY A 27 -2.08 3.50 5.04
N GLU A 28 -2.30 4.22 6.14
CA GLU A 28 -2.52 5.67 6.12
C GLU A 28 -1.30 6.46 5.64
N GLY A 29 -0.09 6.03 6.02
CA GLY A 29 1.15 6.60 5.48
C GLY A 29 1.24 6.50 3.95
N THR A 30 0.73 5.41 3.34
CA THR A 30 0.65 5.31 1.88
C THR A 30 -0.30 6.37 1.31
N ARG A 31 -1.47 6.58 1.93
CA ARG A 31 -2.41 7.66 1.52
C ARG A 31 -1.71 9.01 1.54
N THR A 32 -1.03 9.34 2.64
CA THR A 32 -0.34 10.63 2.79
C THR A 32 0.68 10.87 1.68
N VAL A 33 1.54 9.89 1.39
CA VAL A 33 2.56 10.03 0.33
C VAL A 33 1.93 10.05 -1.05
N ALA A 34 0.93 9.21 -1.32
CA ALA A 34 0.22 9.19 -2.60
C ALA A 34 -0.49 10.52 -2.89
N SER A 35 -1.21 11.08 -1.91
CA SER A 35 -1.89 12.37 -2.05
C SER A 35 -0.88 13.51 -2.29
N ALA A 36 0.26 13.51 -1.60
CA ALA A 36 1.30 14.50 -1.82
C ALA A 36 1.99 14.37 -3.19
N ALA A 37 2.07 13.16 -3.74
CA ALA A 37 2.59 12.90 -5.07
C ALA A 37 1.61 13.38 -6.14
N ALA A 38 0.32 13.03 -6.01
CA ALA A 38 -0.75 13.47 -6.90
C ALA A 38 -0.86 15.00 -6.94
N ALA A 39 -0.88 15.65 -5.77
CA ALA A 39 -0.93 17.11 -5.67
C ALA A 39 0.30 17.81 -6.28
N ALA A 40 1.42 17.11 -6.41
CA ALA A 40 2.64 17.63 -7.04
C ALA A 40 2.74 17.28 -8.53
N GLY A 41 1.74 16.63 -9.12
CA GLY A 41 1.70 16.26 -10.54
C GLY A 41 2.57 15.05 -10.90
N VAL A 42 2.97 14.24 -9.92
CA VAL A 42 3.73 12.99 -10.15
C VAL A 42 2.87 12.03 -10.97
N GLN A 43 3.38 11.57 -12.10
CA GLN A 43 2.62 10.76 -13.06
C GLN A 43 2.62 9.26 -12.74
N ARG A 44 3.56 8.78 -11.91
CA ARG A 44 3.70 7.35 -11.60
C ARG A 44 3.99 7.11 -10.13
N PHE A 45 3.18 6.27 -9.51
CA PHE A 45 3.40 5.80 -8.14
C PHE A 45 3.49 4.27 -8.12
N VAL A 46 4.61 3.74 -7.65
CA VAL A 46 4.82 2.29 -7.49
C VAL A 46 4.79 1.97 -6.00
N HIS A 47 3.73 1.30 -5.55
CA HIS A 47 3.62 0.79 -4.19
C HIS A 47 4.17 -0.62 -4.08
N VAL A 48 5.08 -0.85 -3.12
CA VAL A 48 5.59 -2.19 -2.86
C VAL A 48 4.66 -2.90 -1.88
N SER A 49 3.77 -3.75 -2.41
CA SER A 49 2.90 -4.60 -1.59
C SER A 49 3.58 -5.90 -1.14
N SER A 50 2.82 -6.93 -0.79
CA SER A 50 3.31 -8.23 -0.31
C SER A 50 2.29 -9.33 -0.53
N MET A 51 2.74 -10.57 -0.75
CA MET A 51 1.87 -11.77 -0.74
C MET A 51 1.08 -11.92 0.57
N ALA A 52 1.51 -11.26 1.65
CA ALA A 52 0.81 -11.24 2.94
C ALA A 52 -0.59 -10.59 2.89
N VAL A 53 -0.97 -9.93 1.79
CA VAL A 53 -2.37 -9.48 1.58
C VAL A 53 -3.33 -10.66 1.40
N TYR A 54 -2.82 -11.84 1.04
CA TYR A 54 -3.59 -13.07 0.96
C TYR A 54 -3.45 -13.89 2.25
N ARG A 55 -4.43 -14.77 2.50
CA ARG A 55 -4.34 -15.83 3.51
C ARG A 55 -3.36 -16.89 3.03
N ASP A 56 -2.64 -17.54 3.93
CA ASP A 56 -1.74 -18.68 3.68
C ASP A 56 -2.29 -19.63 2.62
N PHE A 57 -1.44 -19.97 1.66
CA PHE A 57 -1.75 -20.78 0.51
C PHE A 57 -0.57 -21.68 0.15
N VAL A 58 -0.87 -22.87 -0.39
CA VAL A 58 0.14 -23.87 -0.78
C VAL A 58 0.29 -23.99 -2.29
N ASP A 59 -0.74 -23.59 -3.05
CA ASP A 59 -0.75 -23.62 -4.51
C ASP A 59 -0.51 -22.23 -5.12
N LEU A 60 -0.35 -22.17 -6.44
CA LEU A 60 -0.24 -20.91 -7.18
C LEU A 60 -1.45 -19.99 -6.90
N ARG A 61 -1.16 -18.73 -6.59
CA ARG A 61 -2.19 -17.69 -6.40
C ARG A 61 -2.12 -16.68 -7.52
N ARG A 62 -3.31 -16.36 -8.04
CA ARG A 62 -3.53 -15.24 -8.95
C ARG A 62 -3.83 -13.97 -8.17
N GLU A 63 -3.50 -12.84 -8.77
CA GLU A 63 -3.75 -11.51 -8.23
C GLU A 63 -5.26 -11.24 -8.07
N SER A 64 -6.09 -11.89 -8.89
CA SER A 64 -7.55 -11.83 -8.82
C SER A 64 -8.17 -12.61 -7.65
N ALA A 65 -7.36 -13.35 -6.87
CA ALA A 65 -7.87 -14.03 -5.69
C ALA A 65 -8.30 -13.02 -4.63
N PRO A 66 -9.33 -13.32 -3.82
CA PRO A 66 -9.75 -12.41 -2.76
C PRO A 66 -8.61 -12.22 -1.74
N PRO A 67 -8.40 -10.98 -1.26
CA PRO A 67 -7.46 -10.73 -0.17
C PRO A 67 -7.98 -11.35 1.13
N GLY A 68 -7.07 -11.69 2.04
CA GLY A 68 -7.41 -12.33 3.31
C GLY A 68 -6.23 -12.35 4.29
N PRO A 69 -5.65 -11.19 4.63
CA PRO A 69 -4.41 -11.13 5.39
C PRO A 69 -4.54 -11.81 6.76
N ALA A 70 -3.56 -12.67 7.09
CA ALA A 70 -3.56 -13.42 8.35
C ALA A 70 -2.95 -12.65 9.54
N ASN A 71 -2.29 -11.51 9.28
CA ASN A 71 -1.56 -10.76 10.31
C ASN A 71 -1.63 -9.24 10.10
N ALA A 72 -1.12 -8.48 11.08
CA ALA A 72 -1.11 -7.02 11.06
C ALA A 72 -0.33 -6.41 9.90
N TYR A 73 0.79 -7.04 9.51
CA TYR A 73 1.59 -6.61 8.37
C TYR A 73 0.80 -6.71 7.05
N GLY A 74 0.18 -7.86 6.80
CA GLY A 74 -0.69 -8.08 5.64
C GLY A 74 -1.87 -7.12 5.61
N LEU A 75 -2.49 -6.85 6.75
CA LEU A 75 -3.54 -5.84 6.89
C LEU A 75 -3.06 -4.44 6.51
N GLY A 76 -1.86 -4.05 6.98
CA GLY A 76 -1.26 -2.76 6.65
C GLY A 76 -0.95 -2.63 5.15
N LYS A 77 -0.46 -3.70 4.51
CA LYS A 77 -0.20 -3.73 3.06
C LYS A 77 -1.48 -3.66 2.23
N LEU A 78 -2.49 -4.45 2.60
CA LEU A 78 -3.80 -4.40 1.93
C LEU A 78 -4.44 -3.01 2.05
N LEU A 79 -4.37 -2.40 3.25
CA LEU A 79 -4.85 -1.04 3.42
C LEU A 79 -4.06 -0.05 2.55
N GLY A 80 -2.74 -0.21 2.44
CA GLY A 80 -1.90 0.60 1.56
C GLY A 80 -2.31 0.53 0.09
N GLU A 81 -2.60 -0.67 -0.42
CA GLU A 81 -3.15 -0.86 -1.79
C GLU A 81 -4.46 -0.11 -1.97
N GLN A 82 -5.41 -0.30 -1.06
CA GLN A 82 -6.72 0.34 -1.10
C GLN A 82 -6.61 1.86 -1.05
N MET A 83 -5.67 2.37 -0.24
CA MET A 83 -5.44 3.81 -0.11
C MET A 83 -4.86 4.43 -1.37
N LEU A 84 -3.89 3.75 -2.01
CA LEU A 84 -3.37 4.21 -3.27
C LEU A 84 -4.45 4.20 -4.37
N GLN A 85 -5.26 3.14 -4.44
CA GLN A 85 -6.37 3.05 -5.39
C GLN A 85 -7.37 4.19 -5.21
N ALA A 86 -7.73 4.51 -3.97
CA ALA A 86 -8.64 5.61 -3.67
C ALA A 86 -8.07 6.98 -4.09
N VAL A 87 -6.78 7.22 -3.85
CA VAL A 87 -6.11 8.47 -4.30
C VAL A 87 -6.04 8.54 -5.82
N ALA A 88 -5.69 7.44 -6.49
CA ALA A 88 -5.63 7.38 -7.95
C ALA A 88 -7.00 7.70 -8.58
N ALA A 89 -8.07 7.05 -8.11
CA ALA A 89 -9.43 7.28 -8.61
C ALA A 89 -9.97 8.71 -8.35
N ALA A 90 -9.41 9.42 -7.36
CA ALA A 90 -9.76 10.82 -7.08
C ALA A 90 -8.88 11.83 -7.85
N SER A 91 -7.84 11.36 -8.54
CA SER A 91 -6.90 12.19 -9.31
C SER A 91 -7.15 12.12 -10.82
N ASP A 92 -8.10 11.29 -11.26
CA ASP A 92 -8.66 11.25 -12.61
C ASP A 92 -9.71 12.36 -12.80
#